data_AF-A0AAE4A7S3-F1
#
_entry.id   AF-A0AAE4A7S3-F1
#
_cell.length_a   1.000
_cell.length_b   1.000
_cell.length_c   1.000
_cell.angle_alpha   90.00
_cell.angle_beta   90.00
_cell.angle_gamma   90.00
#
_symmetry.space_group_name_H-M   'P 1'
#
loop_
_entity.id
_entity.type
_entity.pdbx_description
1 polymer ?
#
loop_
_entity_poly.entity_id
_entity_poly.type
_entity_poly.pdbx_seq_one_letter_code
_entity_poly.pdbx_strand_id
1 'polypeptide(L)'
;MAIESHSADDAQGAKEQVQEKAHQAADEARSRLQQQVDQRSTQVGEQVSSSAHALRSTAERLRDEGQDGPAKAAEQLAGHAEKVGSYLSESDADRILHDVEEFARRQPLAVVGIGLFAGFAASRFLKASSRSRYESSAPPPPPPRAYQPRPTPTPQVPRQPVYDPPAVPSGVR
;
A
#
# COMPACT_ATOMS: atom_id res chain seq x y z
N MET A 1 48.16 -16.00 6.76
CA MET A 1 46.96 -16.69 6.21
C MET A 1 46.15 -17.20 7.39
N ALA A 2 45.35 -16.35 8.04
CA ALA A 2 44.58 -16.72 9.26
C ALA A 2 43.31 -15.87 9.49
N ILE A 3 42.91 -15.05 8.52
CA ILE A 3 41.77 -14.12 8.66
C ILE A 3 40.53 -14.61 7.89
N GLU A 4 40.62 -15.74 7.19
CA GLU A 4 39.58 -16.25 6.31
C GLU A 4 38.67 -17.29 6.99
N SER A 5 39.12 -17.89 8.10
CA SER A 5 38.37 -18.93 8.82
C SER A 5 37.24 -18.36 9.71
N HIS A 6 37.50 -17.31 10.49
CA HIS A 6 36.50 -16.77 11.42
C HIS A 6 35.22 -16.27 10.74
N SER A 7 35.33 -15.58 9.61
CA SER A 7 34.14 -15.05 8.91
C SER A 7 33.30 -16.14 8.22
N ALA A 8 33.88 -17.29 7.90
CA ALA A 8 33.15 -18.42 7.34
C ALA A 8 32.37 -19.18 8.41
N ASP A 9 32.98 -19.38 9.60
CA ASP A 9 32.33 -19.99 10.77
C ASP A 9 31.16 -19.12 11.28
N ASP A 10 31.36 -17.81 11.39
CA ASP A 10 30.29 -16.87 11.79
C ASP A 10 29.13 -16.86 10.78
N ALA A 11 29.45 -16.92 9.48
CA ALA A 11 28.44 -16.97 8.43
C ALA A 11 27.68 -18.31 8.40
N GLN A 12 28.32 -19.42 8.75
CA GLN A 12 27.67 -20.73 8.85
C GLN A 12 26.72 -20.77 10.05
N GLY A 13 27.16 -20.33 11.23
CA GLY A 13 26.32 -20.29 12.43
C GLY A 13 25.13 -19.33 12.30
N ALA A 14 25.30 -18.22 11.57
CA ALA A 14 24.19 -17.32 11.26
C ALA A 14 23.17 -17.95 10.29
N LYS A 15 23.65 -18.69 9.28
CA LYS A 15 22.78 -19.39 8.32
C LYS A 15 21.96 -20.48 8.99
N GLU A 16 22.57 -21.27 9.87
CA GLU A 16 21.90 -22.36 10.58
C GLU A 16 20.78 -21.83 11.48
N GLN A 17 21.04 -20.78 12.25
CA GLN A 17 20.02 -20.16 13.09
C GLN A 17 18.87 -19.54 12.29
N VAL A 18 19.18 -18.90 11.16
CA VAL A 18 18.15 -18.34 10.27
C VAL A 18 17.34 -19.47 9.63
N GLN A 19 17.99 -20.54 9.20
CA GLN A 19 17.34 -21.69 8.61
C GLN A 19 16.40 -22.38 9.61
N GLU A 20 16.86 -22.62 10.83
CA GLU A 20 16.05 -23.25 11.88
C GLU A 20 14.80 -22.43 12.23
N LYS A 21 14.97 -21.11 12.42
CA LYS A 21 13.84 -20.20 12.67
C LYS A 21 12.90 -20.10 11.48
N ALA A 22 13.43 -20.10 10.26
CA ALA A 22 12.62 -20.09 9.04
C ALA A 22 11.80 -21.37 8.91
N HIS A 23 12.36 -22.54 9.21
CA HIS A 23 11.64 -23.81 9.21
C HIS A 23 10.50 -23.81 10.24
N GLN A 24 10.78 -23.43 11.49
CA GLN A 24 9.76 -23.37 12.53
C GLN A 24 8.60 -22.41 12.17
N ALA A 25 8.93 -21.22 11.65
CA ALA A 25 7.93 -20.24 11.22
C ALA A 25 7.13 -20.75 10.01
N ALA A 26 7.78 -21.45 9.07
CA ALA A 26 7.13 -22.02 7.91
C ALA A 26 6.16 -23.15 8.29
N ASP A 27 6.54 -24.02 9.22
CA ASP A 27 5.69 -25.12 9.70
C ASP A 27 4.44 -24.60 10.40
N GLU A 28 4.58 -23.59 11.26
CA GLU A 28 3.45 -22.95 11.93
C GLU A 28 2.53 -22.24 10.93
N ALA A 29 3.10 -21.51 9.97
CA ALA A 29 2.34 -20.86 8.90
C ALA A 29 1.59 -21.89 8.05
N ARG A 30 2.25 -22.99 7.65
CA ARG A 30 1.63 -24.06 6.84
C ARG A 30 0.42 -24.66 7.54
N SER A 31 0.54 -25.01 8.82
CA SER A 31 -0.57 -25.58 9.61
C SER A 31 -1.76 -24.63 9.70
N ARG A 32 -1.51 -23.34 9.95
CA ARG A 32 -2.57 -22.31 10.03
C ARG A 32 -3.22 -22.02 8.68
N LEU A 33 -2.44 -22.05 7.60
CA LEU A 33 -2.91 -21.80 6.25
C LEU A 33 -3.74 -22.98 5.73
N GLN A 34 -3.32 -24.23 5.96
CA GLN A 34 -4.08 -25.43 5.59
C GLN A 34 -5.53 -25.35 6.09
N GLN A 35 -5.70 -25.10 7.39
CA GLN A 35 -7.02 -25.03 8.02
C GLN A 35 -7.93 -23.93 7.46
N GLN A 36 -7.35 -22.81 7.01
CA GLN A 36 -8.10 -21.68 6.47
C GLN A 36 -8.38 -21.81 4.97
N VAL A 37 -7.45 -22.40 4.23
CA VAL A 37 -7.55 -22.58 2.78
C VAL A 37 -8.62 -23.61 2.47
N ASP A 38 -8.65 -24.77 3.13
CA ASP A 38 -9.66 -25.82 2.88
C ASP A 38 -11.11 -25.32 2.87
N GLN A 39 -11.42 -24.31 3.70
CA GLN A 39 -12.78 -23.75 3.81
C GLN A 39 -13.08 -22.64 2.80
N ARG A 40 -12.05 -22.07 2.17
CA ARG A 40 -12.16 -20.84 1.37
C ARG A 40 -11.67 -21.00 -0.07
N SER A 41 -11.00 -22.08 -0.44
CA SER A 41 -10.46 -22.32 -1.80
C SER A 41 -11.54 -22.20 -2.87
N THR A 42 -12.67 -22.89 -2.67
CA THR A 42 -13.78 -22.89 -3.63
C THR A 42 -14.35 -21.49 -3.84
N GLN A 43 -14.55 -20.75 -2.75
CA GLN A 43 -15.07 -19.38 -2.79
C GLN A 43 -14.09 -18.40 -3.45
N VAL A 44 -12.79 -18.56 -3.21
CA VAL A 44 -11.74 -17.77 -3.88
C VAL A 44 -11.68 -18.12 -5.37
N GLY A 45 -11.77 -19.40 -5.73
CA GLY A 45 -11.80 -19.86 -7.12
C GLY A 45 -12.94 -19.23 -7.92
N GLU A 46 -14.15 -19.22 -7.36
CA GLU A 46 -15.32 -18.57 -7.94
C GLU A 46 -15.10 -17.06 -8.13
N GLN A 47 -14.52 -16.38 -7.14
CA GLN A 47 -14.27 -14.94 -7.21
C GLN A 47 -13.20 -14.58 -8.26
N VAL A 48 -12.19 -15.45 -8.42
CA VAL A 48 -11.16 -15.29 -9.45
C VAL A 48 -11.75 -15.51 -10.84
N SER A 49 -12.59 -16.54 -11.04
CA SER A 49 -13.28 -16.77 -12.32
C SER A 49 -14.22 -15.60 -12.68
N SER A 50 -14.98 -15.08 -11.71
CA SER A 50 -15.78 -13.86 -11.90
C SER A 50 -14.94 -12.64 -12.34
N SER A 51 -13.76 -12.49 -11.75
CA SER A 51 -12.82 -11.43 -12.14
C SER A 51 -12.23 -11.66 -13.55
N ALA A 52 -11.96 -12.92 -13.92
CA ALA A 52 -11.52 -13.29 -15.26
C ALA A 52 -12.58 -12.93 -16.31
N HIS A 53 -13.86 -13.17 -16.02
CA HIS A 53 -14.97 -12.73 -16.87
C HIS A 53 -15.01 -11.20 -17.04
N ALA A 54 -14.83 -10.43 -15.96
CA ALA A 54 -14.79 -8.97 -16.05
C ALA A 54 -13.59 -8.47 -16.88
N LEU A 55 -12.42 -9.10 -16.73
CA LEU A 55 -11.23 -8.83 -17.54
C LEU A 55 -11.45 -9.17 -19.02
N ARG A 56 -12.14 -10.29 -19.30
CA ARG A 56 -12.50 -10.71 -20.66
C ARG A 56 -13.41 -9.68 -21.34
N SER A 57 -14.47 -9.23 -20.65
CA SER A 57 -15.35 -8.17 -21.16
C SER A 57 -14.60 -6.85 -21.36
N THR A 58 -13.60 -6.56 -20.52
CA THR A 58 -12.74 -5.39 -20.69
C THR A 58 -11.85 -5.53 -21.92
N ALA A 59 -11.26 -6.70 -22.14
CA ALA A 59 -10.46 -6.99 -23.33
C ALA A 59 -11.27 -6.84 -24.62
N GLU A 60 -12.53 -7.29 -24.62
CA GLU A 60 -13.47 -7.12 -25.74
C GLU A 60 -13.73 -5.64 -26.02
N ARG A 61 -14.02 -4.83 -24.99
CA ARG A 61 -14.18 -3.37 -25.16
C ARG A 61 -12.94 -2.68 -25.69
N LEU A 62 -11.76 -3.02 -25.16
CA LEU A 62 -10.48 -2.48 -25.63
C LEU A 62 -10.24 -2.82 -27.10
N ARG A 63 -10.63 -4.03 -27.53
CA ARG A 63 -10.54 -4.45 -28.93
C ARG A 63 -11.48 -3.65 -29.82
N ASP A 64 -12.72 -3.43 -29.37
CA ASP A 64 -13.71 -2.63 -30.10
C ASP A 64 -13.27 -1.16 -30.24
N GLU A 65 -12.52 -0.63 -29.27
CA GLU A 65 -11.90 0.70 -29.30
C GLU A 65 -10.61 0.76 -30.15
N GLY A 66 -10.21 -0.34 -30.79
CA GLY A 66 -8.98 -0.42 -31.61
C GLY A 66 -7.69 -0.56 -30.81
N GLN A 67 -7.76 -0.87 -29.51
CA GLN A 67 -6.60 -1.07 -28.63
C GLN A 67 -6.15 -2.55 -28.61
N ASP A 68 -5.73 -3.08 -29.77
CA ASP A 68 -5.37 -4.50 -29.92
C ASP A 68 -4.26 -4.99 -28.97
N GLY A 69 -3.29 -4.15 -28.65
CA GLY A 69 -2.19 -4.49 -27.73
C GLY A 69 -2.69 -4.72 -26.30
N PRO A 70 -3.31 -3.69 -25.68
CA PRO A 70 -3.96 -3.81 -24.38
C PRO A 70 -5.03 -4.92 -24.33
N ALA A 71 -5.84 -5.07 -25.38
CA ALA A 71 -6.83 -6.14 -25.47
C ALA A 71 -6.19 -7.52 -25.36
N LYS A 72 -5.13 -7.80 -26.13
CA LYS A 72 -4.41 -9.08 -26.05
C LYS A 72 -3.79 -9.34 -24.68
N ALA A 73 -3.25 -8.31 -24.03
CA ALA A 73 -2.69 -8.44 -22.69
C ALA A 73 -3.78 -8.78 -21.67
N ALA A 74 -4.91 -8.06 -21.70
CA ALA A 74 -6.06 -8.34 -20.84
C ALA A 74 -6.63 -9.75 -21.11
N GLU A 75 -6.66 -10.18 -22.36
CA GLU A 75 -7.14 -11.49 -22.77
C GLU A 75 -6.25 -12.63 -22.26
N GLN A 76 -4.92 -12.46 -22.31
CA GLN A 76 -3.97 -13.39 -21.71
C GLN A 76 -4.15 -13.47 -20.21
N LEU A 77 -4.28 -12.32 -19.53
CA LEU A 77 -4.49 -12.27 -18.08
C LEU A 77 -5.80 -12.95 -17.68
N ALA A 78 -6.89 -12.71 -18.41
CA ALA A 78 -8.16 -13.41 -18.18
C ALA A 78 -8.00 -14.93 -18.32
N GLY A 79 -7.31 -15.40 -19.37
CA GLY A 79 -7.06 -16.84 -19.55
C GLY A 79 -6.19 -17.46 -18.46
N HIS A 80 -5.23 -16.73 -17.89
CA HIS A 80 -4.45 -17.19 -16.74
C HIS A 80 -5.29 -17.19 -15.46
N ALA A 81 -6.09 -16.15 -15.23
CA ALA A 81 -6.98 -16.05 -14.08
C ALA A 81 -8.03 -17.18 -14.07
N GLU A 82 -8.63 -17.50 -15.22
CA GLU A 82 -9.59 -18.61 -15.34
C GLU A 82 -8.96 -19.94 -14.90
N LYS A 83 -7.76 -20.26 -15.44
CA LYS A 83 -7.04 -21.48 -15.09
C LYS A 83 -6.75 -21.56 -13.59
N VAL A 84 -6.38 -20.43 -12.99
CA VAL A 84 -6.14 -20.35 -11.54
C VAL A 84 -7.45 -20.52 -10.77
N GLY A 85 -8.54 -19.87 -11.20
CA GLY A 85 -9.85 -20.00 -10.58
C GLY A 85 -10.39 -21.43 -10.60
N SER A 86 -10.34 -22.10 -11.76
CA SER A 86 -10.73 -23.51 -11.88
C SER A 86 -9.83 -24.41 -11.03
N TYR A 87 -8.51 -24.19 -11.06
CA TYR A 87 -7.57 -24.97 -10.24
C TYR A 87 -7.86 -24.83 -8.74
N LEU A 88 -8.12 -23.61 -8.25
CA LEU A 88 -8.47 -23.36 -6.84
C LEU A 88 -9.84 -23.91 -6.45
N SER A 89 -10.79 -23.95 -7.38
CA SER A 89 -12.13 -24.49 -7.13
C SER A 89 -12.11 -26.03 -7.04
N GLU A 90 -11.29 -26.67 -7.86
CA GLU A 90 -11.21 -28.14 -7.98
C GLU A 90 -10.15 -28.78 -7.09
N SER A 91 -9.21 -28.02 -6.51
CA SER A 91 -8.09 -28.56 -5.74
C SER A 91 -8.20 -28.28 -4.24
N ASP A 92 -7.95 -29.32 -3.44
CA ASP A 92 -7.81 -29.21 -1.99
C ASP A 92 -6.52 -28.49 -1.57
N ALA A 93 -6.46 -27.97 -0.34
CA ALA A 93 -5.29 -27.20 0.12
C ALA A 93 -4.00 -28.02 0.10
N ASP A 94 -4.07 -29.31 0.39
CA ASP A 94 -2.89 -30.20 0.35
C ASP A 94 -2.27 -30.26 -1.06
N ARG A 95 -3.10 -30.32 -2.10
CA ARG A 95 -2.63 -30.32 -3.49
C ARG A 95 -2.00 -28.99 -3.86
N ILE A 96 -2.66 -27.88 -3.50
CA ILE A 96 -2.14 -26.52 -3.76
C ILE A 96 -0.80 -26.32 -3.07
N LEU A 97 -0.67 -26.71 -1.81
CA LEU A 97 0.57 -26.58 -1.05
C LEU A 97 1.69 -27.47 -1.61
N HIS A 98 1.35 -28.67 -2.07
CA HIS A 98 2.32 -29.56 -2.71
C HIS A 98 2.87 -28.95 -4.00
N ASP A 99 2.01 -28.39 -4.85
CA ASP A 99 2.42 -27.77 -6.12
C ASP A 99 3.26 -26.50 -5.87
N VAL A 100 2.92 -25.71 -4.84
CA VAL A 100 3.71 -24.55 -4.42
C VAL A 100 5.10 -24.98 -3.92
N GLU A 101 5.18 -26.06 -3.13
CA GLU A 101 6.44 -26.63 -2.66
C GLU A 101 7.31 -27.12 -3.82
N GLU A 102 6.70 -27.81 -4.80
CA GLU A 102 7.40 -28.26 -5.99
C GLU A 102 7.90 -27.08 -6.84
N PHE A 103 7.07 -26.06 -7.05
CA PHE A 103 7.46 -24.85 -7.74
C PHE A 103 8.63 -24.14 -7.04
N ALA A 104 8.59 -24.06 -5.71
CA ALA A 104 9.65 -23.44 -4.93
C ALA A 104 11.00 -24.15 -5.08
N ARG A 105 10.97 -25.48 -5.15
CA ARG A 105 12.17 -26.29 -5.41
C ARG A 105 12.69 -26.12 -6.84
N ARG A 106 11.79 -25.99 -7.82
CA ARG A 106 12.15 -25.84 -9.25
C ARG A 106 12.67 -24.44 -9.57
N GLN A 107 12.12 -23.40 -8.95
CA GLN A 107 12.43 -22.00 -9.23
C GLN A 107 12.73 -21.21 -7.96
N PRO A 108 13.86 -21.48 -7.28
CA PRO A 108 14.20 -20.82 -6.02
C PRO A 108 14.31 -19.28 -6.16
N LEU A 109 14.83 -18.79 -7.29
CA LEU A 109 14.95 -17.34 -7.54
C LEU A 109 13.58 -16.64 -7.65
N ALA A 110 12.59 -17.30 -8.25
CA ALA A 110 11.24 -16.75 -8.37
C ALA A 110 10.60 -16.59 -6.98
N VAL A 111 10.76 -17.60 -6.12
CA VAL A 111 10.24 -17.55 -4.75
C VAL A 111 10.91 -16.46 -3.92
N VAL A 112 12.24 -16.30 -4.02
CA VAL A 112 12.92 -15.19 -3.35
C VAL A 112 12.40 -13.85 -3.84
N GLY A 113 12.21 -13.67 -5.15
CA GLY A 113 11.65 -12.44 -5.72
C GLY A 113 10.24 -12.13 -5.22
N ILE A 114 9.35 -13.14 -5.24
CA ILE A 114 7.97 -13.03 -4.73
C ILE A 114 7.99 -12.71 -3.23
N GLY A 115 8.82 -13.39 -2.44
CA GLY A 115 8.94 -13.19 -1.01
C GLY A 115 9.41 -11.78 -0.66
N LEU A 116 10.43 -11.26 -1.35
CA LEU A 116 10.89 -9.89 -1.17
C LEU A 116 9.81 -8.86 -1.53
N PHE A 117 9.13 -9.06 -2.67
CA PHE A 117 8.04 -8.19 -3.07
C PHE A 117 6.89 -8.19 -2.05
N ALA A 118 6.45 -9.38 -1.62
CA ALA A 118 5.40 -9.54 -0.64
C ALA A 118 5.79 -8.92 0.72
N GLY A 119 7.02 -9.14 1.18
CA GLY A 119 7.55 -8.55 2.40
C GLY A 119 7.61 -7.02 2.35
N PHE A 120 8.03 -6.44 1.23
CA PHE A 120 8.01 -4.99 1.02
C PHE A 120 6.59 -4.44 1.01
N ALA A 121 5.67 -5.08 0.28
CA ALA A 121 4.27 -4.68 0.22
C ALA A 121 3.62 -4.73 1.61
N ALA A 122 3.83 -5.81 2.36
CA ALA A 122 3.38 -5.95 3.73
C ALA A 122 3.95 -4.85 4.63
N SER A 123 5.25 -4.56 4.51
CA SER A 123 5.90 -3.46 5.27
C SER A 123 5.27 -2.11 4.96
N ARG A 124 4.96 -1.85 3.68
CA ARG A 124 4.30 -0.62 3.22
C ARG A 124 2.88 -0.50 3.76
N PHE A 125 2.14 -1.61 3.78
CA PHE A 125 0.78 -1.68 4.32
C PHE A 125 0.76 -1.44 5.83
N LEU A 126 1.63 -2.11 6.60
CA LEU A 126 1.76 -1.89 8.04
C LEU A 126 2.12 -0.42 8.36
N LYS A 127 3.05 0.18 7.60
CA LYS A 127 3.42 1.59 7.77
C LYS A 127 2.28 2.56 7.39
N ALA A 128 1.52 2.24 6.34
CA ALA A 128 0.36 3.03 5.95
C ALA A 128 -0.77 2.94 7.00
N SER A 129 -1.04 1.74 7.51
CA SER A 129 -2.03 1.49 8.57
C SER A 129 -1.68 2.21 9.87
N SER A 130 -0.39 2.26 10.24
CA SER A 130 0.10 2.99 11.42
C SER A 130 -0.21 4.49 11.37
N ARG A 131 -0.25 5.12 10.18
CA ARG A 131 -0.50 6.55 10.04
C ARG A 131 -1.95 6.94 10.36
N SER A 132 -2.89 6.02 10.19
CA SER A 132 -4.31 6.24 10.52
C SER A 132 -4.54 6.40 12.03
N ARG A 133 -3.74 5.75 12.88
CA ARG A 133 -3.87 5.88 14.34
C ARG A 133 -3.40 7.23 14.90
N TYR A 134 -2.57 7.98 14.18
CA TYR A 134 -2.10 9.29 14.64
C TYR A 134 -3.14 10.39 14.42
N GLU A 135 -4.03 10.26 13.44
CA GLU A 135 -5.16 11.21 13.26
C GLU A 135 -6.26 11.00 14.30
N SER A 136 -6.54 9.76 14.72
CA SER A 136 -7.54 9.50 15.77
C SER A 136 -7.06 9.88 17.17
N SER A 137 -5.78 10.21 17.33
CA SER A 137 -5.20 10.66 18.60
C SER A 137 -4.93 12.17 18.62
N ALA A 138 -5.54 12.92 17.70
CA ALA A 138 -5.57 14.38 17.79
C ALA A 138 -6.15 14.77 19.17
N PRO A 139 -5.43 15.54 19.99
CA PRO A 139 -5.96 16.01 21.26
C PRO A 139 -7.29 16.72 21.00
N PRO A 140 -8.31 16.54 21.88
CA PRO A 140 -9.59 17.22 21.70
C PRO A 140 -9.33 18.71 21.46
N PRO A 141 -10.04 19.35 20.51
CA PRO A 141 -9.84 20.76 20.24
C PRO A 141 -9.94 21.51 21.57
N PRO A 142 -9.02 22.46 21.86
CA PRO A 142 -9.07 23.21 23.11
C PRO A 142 -10.46 23.84 23.23
N PRO A 143 -11.07 23.85 24.44
CA PRO A 143 -12.37 24.47 24.62
C PRO A 143 -12.33 25.90 24.05
N PRO A 144 -13.41 26.37 23.39
CA PRO A 144 -13.44 27.70 22.82
C PRO A 144 -12.98 28.69 23.89
N ARG A 145 -11.87 29.39 23.62
CA ARG A 145 -11.31 30.37 24.55
C ARG A 145 -12.43 31.34 24.89
N ALA A 146 -12.78 31.44 26.17
CA ALA A 146 -13.63 32.50 26.65
C ALA A 146 -13.04 33.81 26.13
N TYR A 147 -13.84 34.57 25.38
CA TYR A 147 -13.44 35.81 24.74
C TYR A 147 -12.90 36.75 25.81
N GLN A 148 -11.58 36.90 25.93
CA GLN A 148 -11.00 37.98 26.72
C GLN A 148 -11.13 39.24 25.85
N PRO A 149 -11.96 40.23 26.23
CA PRO A 149 -12.08 41.46 25.47
C PRO A 149 -10.69 42.12 25.42
N ARG A 150 -10.18 42.26 24.19
CA ARG A 150 -8.93 42.98 23.92
C ARG A 150 -9.09 44.41 24.46
N PRO A 151 -8.16 44.94 25.29
CA PRO A 151 -8.25 46.33 25.71
C PRO A 151 -8.25 47.20 24.45
N THR A 152 -9.33 47.92 24.24
CA THR A 152 -9.50 48.83 23.09
C THR A 152 -8.40 49.88 23.15
N PRO A 153 -7.60 50.06 22.08
CA PRO A 153 -6.68 51.17 22.00
C PRO A 153 -7.49 52.47 22.02
N THR A 154 -7.21 53.34 22.98
CA THR A 154 -7.85 54.65 23.12
C THR A 154 -7.68 55.43 21.81
N PRO A 155 -8.76 55.93 21.17
CA PRO A 155 -8.64 56.72 19.96
C PRO A 155 -7.80 57.98 20.24
N GLN A 156 -6.62 58.07 19.64
CA GLN A 156 -5.87 59.32 19.61
C GLN A 156 -6.57 60.25 18.60
N VAL A 157 -7.16 61.34 19.10
CA VAL A 157 -7.83 62.34 18.27
C VAL A 157 -6.77 63.04 17.39
N PRO A 158 -6.85 62.95 16.05
CA PRO A 158 -5.93 63.66 15.17
C PRO A 158 -6.16 65.18 15.33
N ARG A 159 -5.10 65.94 15.64
CA ARG A 159 -5.16 67.40 15.59
C ARG A 159 -5.35 67.83 14.14
N GLN A 160 -6.47 68.46 13.81
CA GLN A 160 -6.71 68.95 12.44
C GLN A 160 -5.77 70.13 12.13
N PRO A 161 -5.15 70.14 10.93
CA PRO A 161 -4.41 71.31 10.46
C PRO A 161 -5.39 72.45 10.16
N VAL A 162 -5.16 73.62 10.75
CA VAL A 162 -5.86 74.86 10.40
C VAL A 162 -5.50 75.22 8.96
N TYR A 163 -6.50 75.33 8.09
CA TYR A 163 -6.31 75.73 6.69
C TYR A 163 -6.55 77.24 6.58
N ASP A 164 -5.47 78.02 6.37
CA ASP A 164 -5.58 79.43 6.01
C ASP A 164 -6.01 79.58 4.54
N PRO A 165 -7.08 80.32 4.23
CA PRO A 165 -7.51 80.51 2.86
C PRO A 165 -6.50 81.39 2.09
N PRO A 166 -6.10 81.01 0.85
CA PRO A 166 -5.22 81.84 0.04
C PRO A 166 -5.94 83.11 -0.45
N ALA A 167 -5.27 84.25 -0.34
CA ALA A 167 -5.74 85.53 -0.84
C ALA A 167 -5.80 85.53 -2.39
N VAL A 168 -6.94 85.90 -2.94
CA VAL A 168 -7.16 86.07 -4.39
C VAL A 168 -6.57 87.41 -4.87
N PRO A 169 -5.66 87.42 -5.86
CA PRO A 169 -5.16 88.65 -6.46
C PRO A 169 -6.06 89.10 -7.62
N SER A 170 -6.79 90.21 -7.46
CA SER A 170 -7.50 90.86 -8.56
C SER A 170 -6.61 91.91 -9.22
N GLY A 171 -5.92 91.49 -10.28
CA GLY A 171 -5.12 92.34 -11.16
C GLY A 171 -5.97 93.01 -12.26
N VAL A 172 -5.55 94.23 -12.59
CA VAL A 172 -6.13 95.22 -13.50
C VAL A 172 -5.88 94.89 -14.98
N ARG A 173 -6.90 95.00 -15.83
CA ARG A 173 -6.84 95.72 -17.12
C ARG A 173 -8.20 95.81 -17.80
#